data_AF-A0A2G9C1U3-F1
#
_entry.id   AF-A0A2G9C1U3-F1
#
_cell.length_a   1.000
_cell.length_b   1.000
_cell.length_c   1.000
_cell.angle_alpha   90.00
_cell.angle_beta   90.00
_cell.angle_gamma   90.00
#
_symmetry.space_group_name_H-M   'P 1'
#
loop_
_entity.id
_entity.type
_entity.pdbx_description
1 polymer ?
#
loop_
_entity_poly.entity_id
_entity_poly.type
_entity_poly.pdbx_seq_one_letter_code
_entity_poly.pdbx_strand_id
1 'polypeptide(L)'
;DLRAEVTGGPAFGADIANSFAGANVTLLAVTAIVVALLLIVTYRSPILWLVPLLVIAFADRVGSVVGTAVASGLGMNPDGSTGGITSVLVFGAGTNYALLLISRYREELGRTENHRDALQASVRAAAPAIIASNATVVLALLTLLFATAPSN
;
A
#
# COMPACT_ATOMS: atom_id res chain seq x y z
N ASP A 1 28.23 -32.15 9.99
CA ASP A 1 27.60 -30.90 9.51
C ASP A 1 28.60 -29.76 9.44
N LEU A 2 28.99 -29.37 8.22
CA LEU A 2 29.82 -28.19 8.00
C LEU A 2 28.90 -26.97 7.97
N ARG A 3 28.98 -26.12 9.00
CA ARG A 3 28.41 -24.78 8.98
C ARG A 3 29.43 -23.84 8.36
N ALA A 4 29.14 -23.34 7.17
CA ALA A 4 29.91 -22.29 6.51
C ALA A 4 29.14 -20.98 6.65
N GLU A 5 29.68 -20.02 7.40
CA GLU A 5 29.15 -18.67 7.52
C GLU A 5 29.85 -17.79 6.49
N VAL A 6 29.07 -17.22 5.56
CA VAL A 6 29.57 -16.35 4.49
C VAL A 6 29.39 -14.91 4.92
N THR A 7 30.47 -14.13 4.96
CA THR A 7 30.47 -12.71 5.37
C THR A 7 31.01 -11.82 4.24
N GLY A 8 30.83 -10.50 4.35
CA GLY A 8 31.32 -9.50 3.37
C GLY A 8 30.22 -8.54 2.91
N GLY A 9 30.60 -7.47 2.18
CA GLY A 9 29.66 -6.45 1.68
C GLY A 9 28.41 -7.00 0.97
N PRO A 10 28.53 -8.04 0.11
CA PRO A 10 27.38 -8.69 -0.52
C PRO A 10 26.49 -9.47 0.46
N ALA A 11 27.08 -10.09 1.49
CA ALA A 11 26.36 -10.83 2.52
C ALA A 11 25.57 -9.89 3.45
N PHE A 12 26.13 -8.73 3.79
CA PHE A 12 25.39 -7.67 4.51
C PHE A 12 24.25 -7.08 3.68
N GLY A 13 24.46 -6.83 2.38
CA GLY A 13 23.39 -6.39 1.48
C GLY A 13 22.28 -7.43 1.36
N ALA A 14 22.64 -8.71 1.30
CA ALA A 14 21.69 -9.82 1.31
C ALA A 14 20.94 -9.93 2.64
N ASP A 15 21.60 -9.78 3.79
CA ASP A 15 20.97 -9.83 5.11
C ASP A 15 20.01 -8.65 5.35
N ILE A 16 20.37 -7.46 4.88
CA ILE A 16 19.47 -6.29 4.90
C ILE A 16 18.25 -6.58 4.01
N ALA A 17 18.46 -6.99 2.76
CA ALA A 17 17.36 -7.32 1.84
C ALA A 17 16.45 -8.44 2.40
N ASN A 18 17.03 -9.44 3.06
CA ASN A 18 16.30 -10.57 3.65
C ASN A 18 15.54 -10.16 4.93
N SER A 19 16.12 -9.26 5.74
CA SER A 19 15.45 -8.65 6.90
C SER A 19 14.25 -7.83 6.45
N PHE A 20 14.35 -7.07 5.35
CA PHE A 20 13.21 -6.38 4.75
C PHE A 20 12.18 -7.32 4.14
N ALA A 21 12.61 -8.43 3.51
CA ALA A 21 11.69 -9.43 2.97
C ALA A 21 10.84 -10.10 4.07
N GLY A 22 11.46 -10.50 5.19
CA GLY A 22 10.75 -11.08 6.35
C GLY A 22 9.94 -10.05 7.15
N ALA A 23 10.49 -8.84 7.34
CA ALA A 23 9.80 -7.76 8.04
C ALA A 23 8.61 -7.23 7.25
N ASN A 24 8.68 -7.17 5.92
CA ASN A 24 7.56 -6.71 5.10
C ASN A 24 6.34 -7.63 5.27
N VAL A 25 6.52 -8.95 5.23
CA VAL A 25 5.42 -9.91 5.45
C VAL A 25 4.85 -9.78 6.85
N THR A 26 5.70 -9.66 7.87
CA THR A 26 5.26 -9.52 9.27
C THR A 26 4.53 -8.20 9.49
N LEU A 27 5.04 -7.09 8.95
CA LEU A 27 4.41 -5.77 8.99
C LEU A 27 3.07 -5.76 8.26
N LEU A 28 3.00 -6.34 7.05
CA LEU A 28 1.75 -6.48 6.31
C LEU A 28 0.73 -7.30 7.11
N ALA A 29 1.16 -8.42 7.71
CA ALA A 29 0.29 -9.27 8.52
C ALA A 29 -0.22 -8.54 9.77
N VAL A 30 0.66 -7.88 10.52
CA VAL A 30 0.28 -7.10 11.71
C VAL A 30 -0.65 -5.96 11.34
N THR A 31 -0.34 -5.21 10.28
CA THR A 31 -1.18 -4.08 9.84
C THR A 31 -2.53 -4.58 9.36
N ALA A 32 -2.58 -5.68 8.60
CA ALA A 32 -3.82 -6.33 8.20
C ALA A 32 -4.66 -6.80 9.40
N ILE A 33 -4.04 -7.39 10.43
CA ILE A 33 -4.72 -7.79 11.67
C ILE A 33 -5.29 -6.57 12.40
N VAL A 34 -4.50 -5.49 12.56
CA VAL A 34 -4.95 -4.26 13.23
C VAL A 34 -6.11 -3.63 12.48
N VAL A 35 -6.01 -3.50 11.15
CA VAL A 35 -7.10 -2.97 10.31
C VAL A 35 -8.32 -3.89 10.39
N ALA A 36 -8.16 -5.21 10.32
CA ALA A 36 -9.25 -6.16 10.47
C ALA A 36 -9.96 -5.98 11.82
N LEU A 37 -9.21 -5.85 12.92
CA LEU A 37 -9.77 -5.61 14.25
C LEU A 37 -10.53 -4.28 14.33
N LEU A 38 -9.94 -3.18 13.85
CA LEU A 38 -10.59 -1.87 13.83
C LEU A 38 -11.89 -1.90 13.02
N LEU A 39 -11.90 -2.59 11.88
CA LEU A 39 -13.07 -2.74 11.04
C LEU A 39 -14.14 -3.64 11.67
N ILE A 40 -13.76 -4.75 12.33
CA ILE A 40 -14.68 -5.62 13.07
C ILE A 40 -15.38 -4.82 14.17
N VAL A 41 -14.62 -4.05 14.95
CA VAL A 41 -15.13 -3.22 16.04
C VAL A 41 -16.06 -2.12 15.49
N THR A 42 -15.71 -1.51 14.35
CA THR A 42 -16.47 -0.38 13.79
C THR A 42 -17.74 -0.82 13.04
N TYR A 43 -17.70 -1.93 12.30
CA TYR A 43 -18.71 -2.23 11.28
C TYR A 43 -19.61 -3.45 11.55
N ARG A 44 -19.32 -4.29 12.55
CA ARG A 44 -20.15 -5.44 12.99
C ARG A 44 -20.52 -6.48 11.90
N SER A 45 -20.05 -6.31 10.65
CA SER A 45 -20.28 -7.20 9.50
C SER A 45 -18.95 -7.70 8.91
N PRO A 46 -18.70 -9.02 8.92
CA PRO A 46 -17.42 -9.62 8.55
C PRO A 46 -17.14 -9.69 7.04
N ILE A 47 -18.00 -9.15 6.17
CA ILE A 47 -17.75 -9.16 4.72
C ILE A 47 -17.14 -7.83 4.24
N LEU A 48 -17.49 -6.72 4.91
CA LEU A 48 -17.04 -5.38 4.51
C LEU A 48 -15.56 -5.10 4.77
N TRP A 49 -14.87 -5.87 5.61
CA TRP A 49 -13.43 -5.69 5.88
C TRP A 49 -12.53 -6.47 4.91
N LEU A 50 -13.03 -7.55 4.33
CA LEU A 50 -12.27 -8.34 3.35
C LEU A 50 -12.09 -7.60 2.03
N VAL A 51 -13.12 -6.87 1.58
CA VAL A 51 -13.08 -6.09 0.33
C VAL A 51 -11.91 -5.11 0.30
N PRO A 52 -11.75 -4.17 1.27
CA PRO A 52 -10.63 -3.23 1.24
C PRO A 52 -9.27 -3.91 1.41
N LEU A 53 -9.15 -4.94 2.24
CA LEU A 53 -7.89 -5.69 2.37
C LEU A 53 -7.48 -6.38 1.08
N LEU A 54 -8.42 -7.00 0.37
CA LEU A 54 -8.16 -7.63 -0.93
C LEU A 54 -7.78 -6.59 -1.98
N VAL A 55 -8.48 -5.45 -2.02
CA VAL A 55 -8.15 -4.35 -2.94
C VAL A 55 -6.75 -3.80 -2.67
N ILE A 56 -6.38 -3.61 -1.40
CA ILE A 56 -5.05 -3.12 -1.01
C ILE A 56 -3.97 -4.15 -1.33
N ALA A 57 -4.17 -5.43 -1.01
CA ALA A 57 -3.22 -6.50 -1.33
C ALA A 57 -3.03 -6.63 -2.85
N PHE A 58 -4.11 -6.50 -3.62
CA PHE A 58 -4.03 -6.47 -5.08
C PHE A 58 -3.29 -5.23 -5.58
N ALA A 59 -3.59 -4.05 -5.04
CA ALA A 59 -2.92 -2.81 -5.40
C ALA A 59 -1.42 -2.82 -5.06
N ASP A 60 -1.04 -3.41 -3.92
CA ASP A 60 0.35 -3.62 -3.52
C ASP A 60 1.10 -4.51 -4.52
N ARG A 61 0.49 -5.65 -4.89
CA ARG A 61 1.06 -6.55 -5.90
C ARG A 61 1.21 -5.89 -7.26
N VAL A 62 0.18 -5.18 -7.73
CA VAL A 62 0.24 -4.44 -8.99
C VAL A 62 1.30 -3.35 -8.93
N GLY A 63 1.37 -2.60 -7.82
CA GLY A 63 2.37 -1.56 -7.59
C GLY A 63 3.80 -2.11 -7.60
N SER A 64 4.03 -3.26 -6.97
CA SER A 64 5.31 -3.95 -7.00
C SER A 64 5.69 -4.40 -8.42
N VAL A 65 4.78 -5.05 -9.15
CA VAL A 65 5.06 -5.53 -10.52
C VAL A 65 5.30 -4.35 -11.47
N VAL A 66 4.45 -3.33 -11.44
CA VAL A 66 4.61 -2.14 -12.30
C VAL A 66 5.87 -1.37 -11.92
N GLY A 67 6.13 -1.20 -10.62
CA GLY A 67 7.34 -0.53 -10.12
C GLY A 67 8.62 -1.23 -10.57
N THR A 68 8.68 -2.56 -10.46
CA THR A 68 9.81 -3.35 -10.95
C THR A 68 9.96 -3.28 -12.48
N ALA A 69 8.86 -3.34 -13.23
CA ALA A 69 8.88 -3.20 -14.68
C ALA A 69 9.42 -1.83 -15.12
N VAL A 70 8.93 -0.74 -14.52
CA VAL A 70 9.40 0.63 -14.79
C VAL A 70 10.87 0.79 -14.42
N ALA A 71 11.27 0.33 -13.24
CA ALA A 71 12.67 0.41 -12.80
C ALA A 71 13.60 -0.37 -13.75
N SER A 72 13.21 -1.58 -14.15
CA SER A 72 13.98 -2.38 -15.11
C SER A 72 14.11 -1.70 -16.48
N GLY A 73 13.06 -1.00 -16.94
CA GLY A 73 13.10 -0.20 -18.18
C GLY A 73 14.02 1.01 -18.11
N LEU A 74 14.30 1.50 -16.91
CA LEU A 74 15.25 2.58 -16.63
C LEU A 74 16.65 2.07 -16.28
N GLY A 75 16.89 0.75 -16.31
CA GLY A 75 18.17 0.14 -15.92
C GLY A 75 18.44 0.15 -14.42
N MET A 76 17.43 0.43 -13.60
CA MET A 76 17.52 0.46 -12.15
C MET A 76 17.03 -0.86 -11.56
N ASN A 77 17.77 -1.41 -10.60
CA ASN A 77 17.32 -2.56 -9.83
C ASN A 77 16.73 -2.05 -8.51
N PRO A 78 15.40 -2.06 -8.33
CA PRO A 78 14.80 -1.65 -7.08
C PRO A 78 15.22 -2.65 -6.00
N ASP A 79 15.75 -2.13 -4.91
CA ASP A 79 16.17 -2.91 -3.76
C ASP A 79 15.00 -3.25 -2.84
N GLY A 80 15.19 -4.21 -1.93
CA GLY A 80 14.16 -4.65 -0.99
C GLY A 80 13.63 -3.52 -0.10
N SER A 81 14.42 -2.46 0.11
CA SER A 81 14.04 -1.29 0.89
C SER A 81 12.97 -0.43 0.19
N THR A 82 13.15 -0.16 -1.12
CA THR A 82 12.18 0.57 -1.94
C THR A 82 10.85 -0.17 -2.04
N GLY A 83 10.91 -1.51 -2.15
CA GLY A 83 9.72 -2.36 -2.14
C GLY A 83 8.94 -2.27 -0.82
N GLY A 84 9.63 -2.36 0.32
CA GLY A 84 9.01 -2.23 1.64
C GLY A 84 8.37 -0.85 1.88
N ILE A 85 9.07 0.24 1.53
CA ILE A 85 8.53 1.60 1.67
C ILE A 85 7.27 1.78 0.81
N THR A 86 7.32 1.33 -0.44
CA THR A 86 6.16 1.40 -1.36
C THR A 86 4.98 0.61 -0.81
N SER A 87 5.22 -0.58 -0.27
CA SER A 87 4.17 -1.43 0.29
C SER A 87 3.47 -0.76 1.48
N VAL A 88 4.24 -0.18 2.40
CA VAL A 88 3.69 0.58 3.55
C VAL A 88 2.88 1.79 3.09
N LEU A 89 3.36 2.53 2.08
CA LEU A 89 2.64 3.66 1.50
C LEU A 89 1.31 3.24 0.87
N VAL A 90 1.32 2.17 0.05
CA VAL A 90 0.11 1.62 -0.59
C VAL A 90 -0.88 1.16 0.47
N PHE A 91 -0.39 0.48 1.52
CA PHE A 91 -1.25 -0.01 2.57
C PHE A 91 -1.90 1.13 3.38
N GLY A 92 -1.09 2.11 3.81
CA GLY A 92 -1.58 3.26 4.58
C GLY A 92 -2.55 4.14 3.78
N ALA A 93 -2.15 4.53 2.57
CA ALA A 93 -2.98 5.36 1.70
C ALA A 93 -4.24 4.59 1.25
N GLY A 94 -4.10 3.35 0.84
CA GLY A 94 -5.20 2.49 0.41
C GLY A 94 -6.24 2.27 1.50
N THR A 95 -5.81 2.04 2.74
CA THR A 95 -6.71 1.92 3.90
C THR A 95 -7.48 3.21 4.13
N ASN A 96 -6.80 4.36 4.13
CA ASN A 96 -7.46 5.66 4.34
C ASN A 96 -8.50 5.97 3.25
N TYR A 97 -8.17 5.70 1.98
CA TYR A 97 -9.10 5.90 0.87
C TYR A 97 -10.29 4.93 0.92
N ALA A 98 -10.04 3.67 1.29
CA ALA A 98 -11.10 2.69 1.49
C ALA A 98 -12.06 3.11 2.61
N LEU A 99 -11.54 3.55 3.76
CA LEU A 99 -12.36 4.05 4.88
C LEU A 99 -13.20 5.26 4.48
N LEU A 100 -12.60 6.23 3.76
CA LEU A 100 -13.32 7.40 3.25
C LEU A 100 -14.46 6.99 2.30
N LEU A 101 -14.18 6.10 1.36
CA LEU A 101 -15.18 5.63 0.39
C LEU A 101 -16.32 4.85 1.10
N ILE A 102 -15.98 3.93 1.99
CA ILE A 102 -16.95 3.14 2.77
C ILE A 102 -17.82 4.06 3.63
N SER A 103 -17.23 5.07 4.27
CA SER A 103 -17.96 6.06 5.07
C SER A 103 -18.99 6.79 4.22
N ARG A 104 -18.61 7.29 3.04
CA ARG A 104 -19.52 7.98 2.12
C ARG A 104 -20.58 7.06 1.53
N TYR A 105 -20.18 5.85 1.18
CA TYR A 105 -21.07 4.83 0.67
C TYR A 105 -22.20 4.52 1.66
N ARG A 106 -21.86 4.39 2.95
CA ARG A 106 -22.84 4.15 4.02
C ARG A 106 -23.77 5.34 4.25
N GLU A 107 -23.27 6.57 4.12
CA GLU A 107 -24.07 7.79 4.20
C GLU A 107 -25.12 7.83 3.07
N GLU A 108 -24.72 7.50 1.84
CA GLU A 108 -25.62 7.48 0.68
C GLU A 108 -26.62 6.33 0.69
N LEU A 109 -26.24 5.17 1.25
CA LEU A 109 -27.15 4.02 1.39
C LEU A 109 -28.30 4.31 2.37
N GLY A 110 -28.13 5.26 3.29
CA GLY A 110 -29.23 5.75 4.14
C GLY A 110 -30.20 6.69 3.41
N ARG A 111 -29.82 7.19 2.22
CA ARG A 111 -30.58 8.20 1.46
C ARG A 111 -31.16 7.64 0.16
N THR A 112 -30.60 6.54 -0.35
CA THR A 112 -30.92 5.97 -1.65
C THR A 112 -31.27 4.48 -1.50
N GLU A 113 -32.41 4.06 -2.05
CA GLU A 113 -32.86 2.65 -1.97
C GLU A 113 -31.99 1.69 -2.80
N ASN A 114 -31.38 2.20 -3.88
CA ASN A 114 -30.57 1.39 -4.78
C ASN A 114 -29.07 1.46 -4.42
N HIS A 115 -28.49 0.30 -4.09
CA HIS A 115 -27.07 0.14 -3.74
C HIS A 115 -26.13 0.68 -4.82
N ARG A 116 -26.46 0.51 -6.11
CA ARG A 116 -25.61 0.93 -7.23
C ARG A 116 -25.54 2.45 -7.36
N ASP A 117 -26.67 3.11 -7.15
CA ASP A 117 -26.78 4.56 -7.24
C ASP A 117 -26.04 5.21 -6.05
N ALA A 118 -26.18 4.63 -4.85
CA ALA A 118 -25.39 5.01 -3.67
C ALA A 118 -23.88 4.84 -3.90
N LEU A 119 -23.46 3.76 -4.58
CA LEU A 119 -22.05 3.56 -4.91
C LEU A 119 -21.55 4.63 -5.88
N GLN A 120 -22.29 4.89 -6.96
CA GLN A 120 -21.90 5.91 -7.95
C GLN A 120 -21.82 7.31 -7.33
N ALA A 121 -22.78 7.67 -6.47
CA ALA A 121 -22.76 8.93 -5.73
C ALA A 121 -21.55 9.04 -4.79
N SER A 122 -21.29 7.99 -4.01
CA SER A 122 -20.16 7.95 -3.07
C SER A 122 -18.81 8.06 -3.79
N VAL A 123 -18.63 7.37 -4.91
CA VAL A 123 -17.41 7.46 -5.74
C VAL A 123 -17.26 8.86 -6.32
N ARG A 124 -18.32 9.47 -6.85
CA ARG A 124 -18.26 10.84 -7.38
C ARG A 124 -17.88 11.87 -6.31
N ALA A 125 -18.34 11.68 -5.07
CA ALA A 125 -18.02 12.56 -3.96
C ALA A 125 -16.59 12.34 -3.43
N ALA A 126 -16.14 11.09 -3.36
CA ALA A 126 -14.83 10.73 -2.81
C ALA A 126 -13.68 10.89 -3.81
N ALA A 127 -13.91 10.65 -5.10
CA ALA A 127 -12.86 10.63 -6.12
C ALA A 127 -12.06 11.94 -6.22
N PRO A 128 -12.67 13.15 -6.25
CA PRO A 128 -11.90 14.39 -6.30
C PRO A 128 -10.95 14.56 -5.12
N ALA A 129 -11.39 14.19 -3.92
CA ALA A 129 -10.57 14.27 -2.71
C ALA A 129 -9.40 13.27 -2.73
N ILE A 130 -9.67 12.03 -3.15
CA ILE A 130 -8.64 10.98 -3.28
C ILE A 130 -7.62 11.34 -4.35
N ILE A 131 -8.06 11.85 -5.50
CA ILE A 131 -7.17 12.27 -6.60
C ILE A 131 -6.31 13.46 -6.16
N ALA A 132 -6.89 14.47 -5.50
CA ALA A 132 -6.14 15.59 -4.97
C ALA A 132 -5.07 15.16 -3.96
N SER A 133 -5.42 14.27 -3.02
CA SER A 133 -4.48 13.71 -2.05
C SER A 133 -3.36 12.89 -2.69
N ASN A 134 -3.66 12.10 -3.73
CA ASN A 134 -2.62 11.35 -4.44
C ASN A 134 -1.71 12.28 -5.26
N ALA A 135 -2.28 13.32 -5.88
CA ALA A 135 -1.50 14.28 -6.65
C ALA A 135 -0.46 14.98 -5.77
N THR A 136 -0.80 15.34 -4.53
CA THR A 136 0.17 15.97 -3.61
C THR A 136 1.30 15.00 -3.24
N VAL A 137 1.02 13.73 -3.00
CA VAL A 137 2.04 12.71 -2.72
C VAL A 137 2.95 12.50 -3.92
N VAL A 138 2.39 12.37 -5.13
CA VAL A 138 3.18 12.22 -6.36
C VAL A 138 4.07 13.44 -6.58
N LEU A 139 3.55 14.65 -6.43
CA LEU A 139 4.34 15.87 -6.54
C LEU A 139 5.46 15.92 -5.48
N ALA A 140 5.17 15.54 -4.23
CA ALA A 140 6.16 15.48 -3.16
C ALA A 140 7.26 14.43 -3.41
N LEU A 141 6.94 13.28 -4.01
CA LEU A 141 7.94 12.29 -4.39
C LEU A 141 8.73 12.73 -5.64
N LEU A 142 8.10 13.44 -6.58
CA LEU A 142 8.80 13.99 -7.75
C LEU A 142 9.84 15.04 -7.36
N THR A 143 9.65 15.79 -6.28
CA THR A 143 10.69 16.73 -5.84
C THR A 143 11.98 16.02 -5.39
N LEU A 144 11.91 14.76 -4.97
CA LEU A 144 13.09 13.95 -4.63
C LEU A 144 13.99 13.70 -5.84
N LEU A 145 13.50 13.80 -7.08
CA LEU A 145 14.35 13.73 -8.28
C LEU A 145 15.34 14.91 -8.38
N PHE A 146 14.99 16.05 -7.79
CA PHE A 146 15.87 17.21 -7.70
C PHE A 146 16.79 17.16 -6.47
N ALA A 147 16.52 16.24 -5.53
CA ALA A 147 17.37 16.07 -4.36
C ALA A 147 18.64 15.30 -4.77
N THR A 148 19.79 15.94 -4.59
CA THR A 148 21.10 15.29 -4.73
C THR A 148 21.37 14.42 -3.50
N ALA A 149 21.01 13.14 -3.59
CA ALA A 149 21.51 12.13 -2.65
C ALA A 149 22.95 11.75 -3.07
N PRO A 150 23.93 11.67 -2.14
CA PRO A 150 25.21 11.06 -2.43
C PRO A 150 24.96 9.56 -2.65
N SER A 151 24.80 9.15 -3.90
CA SER A 151 24.81 7.75 -4.30
C SER A 151 26.26 7.33 -4.47
N ASN A 152 26.76 6.55 -3.50
CA ASN A 152 28.07 5.90 -3.55
C ASN A 152 28.07 4.76 -4.56
#